data_AF-A0A538FZX9-F1
#
_entry.id   AF-A0A538FZX9-F1
#
_cell.length_a   1.000
_cell.length_b   1.000
_cell.length_c   1.000
_cell.angle_alpha   90.00
_cell.angle_beta   90.00
_cell.angle_gamma   90.00
#
_symmetry.space_group_name_H-M   'P 1'
#
loop_
_entity.id
_entity.type
_entity.pdbx_description
1 polymer ?
#
loop_
_entity_poly.entity_id
_entity_poly.type
_entity_poly.pdbx_seq_one_letter_code
_entity_poly.pdbx_strand_id
1 'polypeptide(L)' 'MLGIGFDPGYLARFFTKVHLISRLDNHLEVNNDEQHAPLWLASGRRGSWTARWPQLKDLG' A
#
# COMPACT_ATOMS: atom_id res chain seq x y z
N MET A 1 -5.29 -3.40 4.36
CA MET A 1 -5.11 -2.60 3.12
C MET A 1 -3.94 -3.20 2.37
N LEU A 2 -4.06 -3.33 1.05
CA LEU A 2 -2.95 -3.68 0.17
C LEU A 2 -2.47 -2.38 -0.51
N GLY A 3 -1.17 -2.14 -0.52
CA GLY A 3 -0.55 -1.02 -1.24
C GLY A 3 0.56 -1.52 -2.15
N ILE A 4 0.69 -0.93 -3.34
CA ILE A 4 1.73 -1.26 -4.33
C ILE A 4 2.59 0.00 -4.50
N GLY A 5 3.91 -0.13 -4.46
CA GLY A 5 4.83 0.99 -4.70
C GLY A 5 4.89 2.08 -3.63
N PHE A 6 4.01 2.04 -2.63
CA PHE A 6 3.99 3.04 -1.55
C PHE A 6 5.25 3.03 -0.68
N ASP A 7 5.59 4.22 -0.17
CA ASP A 7 6.51 4.36 0.95
C ASP A 7 5.92 3.71 2.22
N PRO A 8 6.61 2.73 2.84
CA PRO A 8 6.11 2.07 4.04
C PRO A 8 6.02 3.02 5.24
N GLY A 9 6.84 4.08 5.30
CA GLY A 9 6.78 5.09 6.36
C GLY A 9 5.49 5.91 6.31
N TYR A 10 5.02 6.25 5.11
CA TYR A 10 3.73 6.89 4.91
C TYR A 10 2.58 5.98 5.35
N LEU A 11 2.59 4.69 4.97
CA LEU A 11 1.58 3.72 5.42
C LEU A 11 1.56 3.54 6.94
N ALA A 12 2.73 3.57 7.60
CA ALA A 12 2.85 3.43 9.05
C ALA A 12 2.18 4.57 9.85
N ARG A 13 1.86 5.71 9.21
CA ARG A 13 1.07 6.79 9.84
C ARG A 13 -0.39 6.38 10.08
N PHE A 14 -0.91 5.47 9.26
CA PHE A 14 -2.31 5.05 9.28
C PHE A 14 -2.52 3.64 9.81
N PHE A 15 -1.46 2.82 9.83
CA PHE A 15 -1.51 1.42 10.24
C PHE A 15 -0.43 1.13 11.29
N THR A 16 -0.72 0.22 12.21
CA THR A 16 0.25 -0.20 13.23
C THR A 16 1.21 -1.25 12.72
N LYS A 17 0.84 -1.96 11.65
CA LYS A 17 1.65 -3.00 11.02
C LYS A 17 1.67 -2.78 9.52
N VAL A 18 2.86 -2.78 8.93
CA VAL A 18 3.09 -2.70 7.48
C VAL A 18 4.15 -3.75 7.15
N HIS A 19 3.77 -4.76 6.37
CA HIS A 19 4.65 -5.87 6.02
C HIS A 19 4.86 -5.93 4.52
N LEU A 20 6.12 -6.04 4.08
CA LEU A 20 6.41 -6.41 2.70
C LEU A 20 5.98 -7.86 2.52
N ILE A 21 5.07 -8.10 1.60
CA ILE A 21 4.55 -9.46 1.32
C ILE A 21 5.08 -10.00 0.00
N SER A 22 5.33 -9.15 -1.00
CA SER A 22 5.97 -9.54 -2.25
C SER A 22 6.44 -8.31 -3.03
N ARG A 23 6.89 -8.51 -4.26
CA ARG A 23 7.01 -7.49 -5.31
C ARG A 23 6.08 -7.84 -6.47
N LEU A 24 5.59 -6.83 -7.18
CA LEU A 24 4.69 -7.05 -8.31
C LEU A 24 5.48 -7.76 -9.39
N ASP A 25 4.94 -8.87 -9.86
CA ASP A 25 5.53 -9.59 -10.97
C ASP A 25 4.47 -9.92 -12.01
N ASN A 26 4.46 -9.12 -13.06
CA ASN A 26 3.66 -9.31 -14.23
C ASN A 26 4.39 -10.26 -15.19
N HIS A 27 4.21 -11.56 -14.98
CA HIS A 27 4.82 -12.63 -15.78
C HIS A 27 4.42 -12.63 -17.27
N LEU A 28 3.55 -11.71 -17.70
CA LEU A 28 3.01 -11.62 -19.05
C LEU A 28 3.65 -10.49 -19.87
N GLU A 29 4.72 -9.87 -19.36
CA GLU A 29 5.48 -8.78 -20.01
C GLU A 29 4.60 -7.60 -20.46
N VAL A 30 3.41 -7.47 -19.88
CA VAL A 30 2.55 -6.31 -20.12
C VAL A 30 3.21 -5.12 -19.45
N ASN A 31 3.43 -4.07 -20.25
CA ASN A 31 4.03 -2.83 -19.78
C ASN A 31 3.24 -2.28 -18.58
N ASN A 32 3.90 -2.20 -17.43
CA ASN A 32 3.32 -1.81 -16.15
C ASN A 32 4.39 -1.04 -15.38
N ASP A 33 4.09 0.22 -15.06
CA ASP A 33 5.02 1.13 -14.37
C ASP A 33 5.29 0.70 -12.91
N GLU A 34 4.41 -0.09 -12.32
CA GLU A 34 4.57 -0.69 -10.99
C GLU A 34 5.26 -2.07 -11.03
N GLN A 35 5.76 -2.55 -12.18
CA GLN A 35 6.49 -3.81 -12.24
C GLN A 35 7.67 -3.81 -11.26
N HIS A 36 7.85 -4.92 -10.53
CA HIS A 36 8.81 -5.07 -9.44
C HIS A 36 8.60 -4.15 -8.22
N ALA A 37 7.55 -3.33 -8.19
CA ALA A 37 7.24 -2.48 -7.06
C ALA A 37 6.86 -3.31 -5.83
N PRO A 38 7.18 -2.86 -4.61
CA PRO A 38 6.86 -3.58 -3.39
C PRO A 38 5.35 -3.65 -3.14
N LEU A 39 4.86 -4.84 -2.77
CA LEU A 39 3.51 -5.06 -2.24
C LEU A 39 3.55 -5.05 -0.72
N TRP A 40 2.73 -4.18 -0.13
CA TRP A 40 2.62 -3.98 1.30
C TRP A 40 1.27 -4.43 1.84
N LEU A 41 1.28 -5.29 2.87
CA LEU A 41 0.11 -5.59 3.68
C LEU A 41 0.10 -4.71 4.92
N ALA A 42 -0.82 -3.75 4.95
CA ALA A 42 -1.01 -2.85 6.09
C ALA A 42 -2.23 -3.26 6.92
N SER A 43 -2.04 -3.41 8.24
CA SER A 43 -3.07 -3.86 9.19
C SER A 43 -3.02 -3.11 10.53
N GLY A 44 -4.05 -3.31 11.35
CA GLY A 44 -4.22 -2.60 12.63
C GLY A 44 -4.37 -1.09 12.42
N ARG A 45 -5.42 -0.68 11.69
CA ARG A 45 -5.71 0.71 11.33
C ARG A 45 -5.80 1.61 12.56
N ARG A 46 -5.11 2.74 12.51
CA ARG A 46 -5.13 3.80 13.53
C ARG A 46 -6.37 4.68 13.36
N GLY A 47 -7.48 4.24 13.94
CA GLY A 47 -8.77 4.93 13.90
C GLY A 47 -9.79 4.29 12.94
N SER A 48 -10.97 4.89 12.87
CA SER A 48 -12.05 4.43 11.98
C SER A 48 -11.75 4.78 10.52
N TRP A 49 -12.41 4.09 9.60
CA TRP A 49 -12.28 4.38 8.18
C TRP A 49 -12.82 5.77 7.85
N THR A 50 -13.96 6.15 8.41
CA THR A 50 -14.59 7.47 8.23
C THR A 50 -13.64 8.62 8.57
N ALA A 51 -12.82 8.47 9.62
CA ALA A 51 -11.86 9.50 10.03
C ALA A 51 -10.62 9.56 9.13
N ARG A 52 -10.20 8.43 8.54
CA ARG A 52 -8.96 8.34 7.75
C ARG A 52 -9.16 8.45 6.25
N TRP A 53 -10.34 8.09 5.75
CA TRP A 53 -10.63 8.11 4.32
C TRP A 53 -10.36 9.47 3.65
N PRO A 54 -10.70 10.62 4.25
CA PRO A 54 -10.36 11.92 3.65
C PRO A 54 -8.87 12.15 3.40
N GLN A 55 -7.99 11.47 4.16
CA GLN A 55 -6.52 11.56 4.04
C GLN A 55 -5.94 10.51 3.07
N LEU A 56 -6.71 9.47 2.77
CA LEU A 56 -6.28 8.32 1.95
C LEU A 56 -6.91 8.31 0.56
N LYS A 57 -7.99 9.09 0.33
CA LYS A 57 -8.77 9.07 -0.90
C LYS A 57 -8.02 9.56 -2.14
N ASP A 58 -6.96 10.35 -1.94
CA ASP A 58 -6.15 10.93 -3.01
C ASP A 58 -4.82 10.17 -3.20
N LEU A 59 -4.73 8.94 -2.67
CA LEU A 59 -3.58 8.06 -2.91
C LEU A 59 -3.71 7.40 -4.28
N GLY A 60 -2.84 7.77 -5.21
CA GLY A 60 -2.73 7.24 -6.56
C GLY A 60 -1.39 7.62 -7.15
#